data_AF-A0A0Q8TT99-F1
#
_entry.id   AF-A0A0Q8TT99-F1
#
_cell.length_a   1.000
_cell.length_b   1.000
_cell.length_c   1.000
_cell.angle_alpha   90.00
_cell.angle_beta   90.00
_cell.angle_gamma   90.00
#
_symmetry.space_group_name_H-M   'P 1'
#
loop_
_entity.id
_entity.type
_entity.pdbx_description
1 polymer ?
#
loop_
_entity_poly.entity_id
_entity_poly.type
_entity_poly.pdbx_seq_one_letter_code
_entity_poly.pdbx_strand_id
1 'polypeptide(L)'
;MPSPSVAASPVAATAAAPWWKFGHVWLVISGPAIVVVAGFATLWIAIARPDPVVAEDYYQQGIEINKTLEDKGSSLAPAMKARNHAATPEQDKPR
;
A
#
# COMPACT_ATOMS: atom_id res chain seq x y z
N MET A 1 83.04 34.26 -12.57
CA MET A 1 81.97 34.26 -11.55
C MET A 1 81.03 33.12 -11.87
N PRO A 2 80.79 32.15 -10.95
CA PRO A 2 79.79 31.11 -11.20
C PRO A 2 78.37 31.68 -11.03
N SER A 3 77.47 31.36 -11.97
CA SER A 3 76.05 31.70 -11.90
C SER A 3 75.32 30.84 -10.85
N PRO A 4 74.33 31.37 -10.11
CA PRO A 4 73.53 30.55 -9.20
C PRO A 4 72.61 29.62 -9.99
N SER A 5 72.74 28.31 -9.76
CA SER A 5 71.78 27.31 -10.21
C SER A 5 70.56 27.37 -9.30
N VAL A 6 69.41 27.80 -9.82
CA VAL A 6 68.15 27.79 -9.09
C VAL A 6 67.69 26.33 -9.01
N ALA A 7 67.89 25.71 -7.85
CA ALA A 7 67.32 24.39 -7.57
C ALA A 7 65.79 24.50 -7.62
N ALA A 8 65.15 23.67 -8.43
CA ALA A 8 63.71 23.57 -8.47
C ALA A 8 63.19 22.96 -7.15
N SER A 9 62.35 23.70 -6.44
CA SER A 9 61.68 23.21 -5.24
C SER A 9 60.76 22.04 -5.61
N PRO A 10 60.74 20.94 -4.83
CA PRO A 10 59.81 19.85 -5.08
C PRO A 10 58.39 20.36 -4.87
N VAL A 11 57.53 20.19 -5.89
CA VAL A 11 56.08 20.34 -5.74
C VAL A 11 55.64 19.22 -4.80
N ALA A 12 55.34 19.57 -3.55
CA ALA A 12 54.78 18.63 -2.59
C ALA A 12 53.47 18.08 -3.17
N ALA A 13 53.44 16.79 -3.49
CA ALA A 13 52.24 16.12 -3.93
C ALA A 13 51.28 16.01 -2.74
N THR A 14 50.22 16.82 -2.73
CA THR A 14 49.16 16.72 -1.72
C THR A 14 48.45 15.37 -1.92
N ALA A 15 48.69 14.43 -1.00
CA ALA A 15 47.97 13.16 -0.99
C ALA A 15 46.47 13.44 -0.80
N ALA A 16 45.65 13.05 -1.76
CA ALA A 16 44.20 13.23 -1.68
C ALA A 16 43.63 12.45 -0.48
N ALA A 17 42.71 13.07 0.27
CA ALA A 17 42.06 12.42 1.39
C ALA A 17 41.15 11.27 0.90
N PRO A 18 41.01 10.18 1.68
CA PRO A 18 40.13 9.09 1.30
C PRO A 18 38.66 9.53 1.17
N TRP A 19 37.97 8.98 0.16
CA TRP A 19 36.63 9.44 -0.26
C TRP A 19 35.56 9.28 0.84
N TRP A 20 35.68 8.29 1.71
CA TRP A 20 34.70 8.02 2.77
C TRP A 20 34.68 9.08 3.87
N LYS A 21 35.68 9.98 3.90
CA LYS A 21 35.72 11.11 4.85
C LYS A 21 34.81 12.27 4.42
N PHE A 22 34.34 12.30 3.17
CA PHE A 22 33.48 13.37 2.67
C PHE A 22 32.00 13.05 2.90
N GLY A 23 31.30 13.89 3.67
CA GLY A 23 29.89 13.68 4.03
C GLY A 23 28.94 13.57 2.83
N HIS A 24 29.21 14.29 1.74
CA HIS A 24 28.40 14.22 0.51
C HIS A 24 28.39 12.83 -0.13
N VAL A 25 29.45 12.03 0.04
CA VAL A 25 29.48 10.66 -0.48
C VAL A 25 28.45 9.80 0.24
N TRP A 26 28.28 9.99 1.55
CA TRP A 26 27.24 9.32 2.32
C TRP A 26 25.83 9.76 1.94
N LEU A 27 25.64 11.03 1.55
CA LEU A 27 24.34 11.52 1.04
C LEU A 27 23.94 10.83 -0.26
N VAL A 28 24.90 10.56 -1.16
CA VAL A 28 24.63 9.82 -2.40
C VAL A 28 24.36 8.34 -2.12
N ILE A 29 25.11 7.72 -1.21
CA ILE A 29 24.94 6.30 -0.83
C ILE A 29 23.65 6.07 -0.05
N SER A 30 23.21 7.04 0.77
CA SER A 30 22.04 6.87 1.63
C SER A 30 20.75 6.65 0.85
N GLY A 31 20.56 7.33 -0.28
CA GLY A 31 19.35 7.17 -1.11
C GLY A 31 19.11 5.71 -1.51
N PRO A 32 20.03 5.06 -2.24
CA PRO A 32 19.92 3.64 -2.58
C PRO A 32 19.87 2.72 -1.35
N ALA A 33 20.69 3.00 -0.32
CA ALA A 33 20.71 2.16 0.88
C ALA A 33 19.36 2.13 1.61
N ILE A 34 18.67 3.28 1.70
CA ILE A 34 17.34 3.38 2.32
C ILE A 34 16.33 2.53 1.55
N VAL A 35 16.33 2.56 0.21
CA VAL A 35 15.39 1.78 -0.61
C VAL A 35 15.60 0.28 -0.41
N VAL A 36 16.85 -0.18 -0.34
CA VAL A 36 17.17 -1.59 -0.06
C VAL A 36 16.61 -2.01 1.31
N VAL A 37 16.87 -1.21 2.36
CA VAL A 37 16.36 -1.47 3.71
C VAL A 37 14.82 -1.48 3.74
N ALA A 38 14.18 -0.52 3.06
CA ALA A 38 12.73 -0.45 2.96
C ALA A 38 12.15 -1.69 2.27
N GLY A 39 12.77 -2.16 1.17
CA GLY A 39 12.36 -3.39 0.48
C GLY A 39 12.41 -4.62 1.39
N PHE A 40 13.48 -4.78 2.18
CA PHE A 40 13.56 -5.86 3.17
C PHE A 40 12.54 -5.71 4.30
N ALA A 41 12.27 -4.49 4.76
CA ALA A 41 11.24 -4.24 5.76
C ALA A 41 9.85 -4.64 5.23
N THR A 42 9.51 -4.27 4.00
CA THR A 42 8.26 -4.66 3.34
C THR A 42 8.17 -6.17 3.17
N LEU A 43 9.24 -6.83 2.72
CA LEU A 43 9.30 -8.28 2.61
C LEU A 43 9.05 -8.95 3.97
N TRP A 44 9.67 -8.43 5.03
CA TRP A 44 9.48 -8.93 6.38
C TRP A 44 8.03 -8.78 6.84
N ILE A 45 7.40 -7.64 6.61
CA ILE A 45 5.97 -7.41 6.92
C ILE A 45 5.09 -8.42 6.17
N ALA A 46 5.35 -8.64 4.89
CA ALA A 46 4.57 -9.55 4.05
C ALA A 46 4.62 -11.00 4.55
N ILE A 47 5.79 -11.46 5.01
CA ILE A 47 5.95 -12.83 5.54
C ILE A 47 5.42 -12.94 6.98
N ALA A 48 5.64 -11.92 7.80
CA ALA A 48 5.27 -11.96 9.22
C ALA A 48 3.75 -11.85 9.45
N ARG A 49 3.02 -11.19 8.54
CA ARG A 49 1.58 -10.92 8.68
C ARG A 49 0.85 -11.38 7.41
N PRO A 50 0.72 -12.70 7.18
CA PRO A 50 -0.07 -13.20 6.07
C PRO A 50 -1.52 -12.73 6.24
N ASP A 51 -2.05 -12.06 5.20
CA ASP A 51 -3.47 -11.73 5.15
C ASP A 51 -4.24 -13.05 5.09
N PRO A 52 -5.16 -13.31 6.04
CA PRO A 52 -5.94 -14.53 6.04
C PRO A 52 -6.73 -14.60 4.74
N VAL A 53 -6.37 -15.58 3.89
CA VAL A 53 -7.09 -15.85 2.64
C VAL A 53 -8.56 -16.02 2.99
N VAL A 54 -9.41 -15.20 2.37
CA VAL A 54 -10.87 -15.31 2.46
C VAL A 54 -11.22 -16.77 2.18
N ALA A 55 -11.71 -17.47 3.21
CA ALA A 55 -12.04 -18.88 3.12
C ALA A 55 -13.00 -19.11 1.94
N GLU A 56 -12.89 -20.24 1.25
CA GLU A 56 -13.76 -20.65 0.14
C GLU A 56 -15.25 -20.56 0.54
N ASP A 57 -15.51 -20.73 1.84
CA ASP A 57 -16.80 -20.61 2.49
C ASP A 57 -17.39 -19.19 2.46
N TYR A 58 -16.60 -18.13 2.24
CA TYR A 58 -17.12 -16.75 2.13
C TYR A 58 -18.10 -16.60 0.96
N TYR A 59 -17.81 -17.28 -0.15
CA TYR A 59 -18.71 -17.30 -1.30
C TYR A 59 -19.96 -18.14 -1.00
N GLN A 60 -19.80 -19.26 -0.30
CA GLN A 60 -20.94 -20.09 0.12
C GLN A 60 -21.83 -19.36 1.13
N GLN A 61 -21.22 -18.62 2.05
CA GLN A 61 -21.90 -17.83 3.08
C GLN A 61 -22.68 -16.67 2.45
N GLY A 62 -22.14 -16.02 1.41
CA GLY A 62 -22.88 -15.03 0.61
C GLY A 62 -24.08 -15.62 -0.12
N ILE A 63 -23.96 -16.83 -0.67
CA ILE A 63 -25.08 -17.55 -1.31
C ILE A 63 -26.13 -17.98 -0.29
N GLU A 64 -25.74 -18.52 0.86
CA GLU A 64 -26.68 -18.95 1.91
C GLU A 64 -27.44 -17.78 2.53
N ILE A 65 -26.82 -16.61 2.67
CA ILE A 65 -27.50 -15.39 3.10
C ILE A 65 -28.59 -15.02 2.09
N ASN A 66 -28.29 -15.07 0.79
CA ASN A 66 -29.27 -14.73 -0.25
C ASN A 66 -30.43 -15.75 -0.26
N LYS A 67 -30.12 -17.03 -0.09
CA LYS A 67 -31.09 -18.12 -0.02
C LYS A 67 -32.02 -18.00 1.20
N THR A 68 -31.46 -17.65 2.36
CA THR A 68 -32.24 -17.40 3.59
C THR A 68 -33.12 -16.15 3.47
N LEU A 69 -32.65 -15.12 2.76
CA LEU A 69 -33.42 -13.91 2.48
C LEU A 69 -34.55 -14.16 1.47
N GLU A 70 -34.33 -14.97 0.43
CA GLU A 70 -35.38 -15.42 -0.48
C GLU A 70 -36.45 -16.25 0.24
N ASP A 71 -36.04 -17.18 1.10
CA ASP A 71 -36.96 -18.04 1.86
C ASP A 71 -37.82 -17.21 2.83
N LYS A 72 -37.22 -16.18 3.47
CA LYS A 72 -37.96 -15.17 4.24
C LYS A 72 -38.80 -14.25 3.38
N GLY A 73 -38.36 -13.90 2.17
CA GLY A 73 -39.07 -13.06 1.20
C GLY A 73 -40.42 -13.65 0.77
N SER A 74 -40.51 -14.98 0.68
CA SER A 74 -41.77 -15.69 0.41
C SER A 74 -42.81 -15.47 1.53
N SER A 75 -42.38 -15.44 2.80
CA SER A 75 -43.24 -15.11 3.95
C SER A 75 -43.57 -13.62 4.09
N LEU A 76 -42.76 -12.74 3.48
CA LEU A 76 -42.96 -11.29 3.47
C LEU A 76 -43.80 -10.82 2.27
N ALA A 77 -44.11 -11.69 1.31
CA ALA A 77 -44.95 -11.34 0.16
C ALA A 77 -46.32 -10.75 0.55
N PRO A 78 -47.05 -11.27 1.56
CA PRO A 78 -48.27 -10.63 2.06
C PRO A 78 -48.01 -9.28 2.72
N ALA A 79 -46.90 -9.13 3.45
CA ALA A 79 -46.53 -7.89 4.14
C ALA A 79 -46.12 -6.78 3.15
N MET A 80 -45.37 -7.12 2.11
CA MET A 80 -45.02 -6.21 1.01
C MET A 80 -46.24 -5.83 0.18
N LYS A 81 -47.15 -6.79 -0.10
CA LYS A 81 -48.42 -6.52 -0.78
C LYS A 81 -49.34 -5.64 0.07
N ALA A 82 -49.39 -5.84 1.40
CA ALA A 82 -50.15 -5.00 2.33
C ALA A 82 -49.62 -3.57 2.39
N ARG A 83 -48.28 -3.38 2.42
CA ARG A 83 -47.67 -2.05 2.38
C ARG A 83 -47.94 -1.33 1.06
N ASN A 84 -47.92 -2.05 -0.07
CA ASN A 84 -48.26 -1.50 -1.37
C ASN A 84 -49.76 -1.16 -1.49
N HIS A 85 -50.65 -1.93 -0.85
CA HIS A 85 -52.09 -1.65 -0.86
C HIS A 85 -52.49 -0.47 0.04
N ALA A 86 -51.76 -0.24 1.14
CA ALA A 86 -51.96 0.94 2.01
C ALA A 86 -51.45 2.26 1.39
N ALA A 87 -50.60 2.18 0.37
CA ALA A 87 -50.07 3.35 -0.35
C ALA A 87 -50.93 3.72 -1.59
N THR A 88 -52.01 2.98 -1.88
CA THR A 88 -52.96 3.34 -2.94
C THR A 88 -53.81 4.52 -2.47
N PRO A 89 -53.83 5.68 -3.17
CA PRO A 89 -54.69 6.81 -2.81
C PRO A 89 -56.18 6.42 -2.89
N GLU A 90 -57.03 6.93 -1.99
CA GLU A 90 -58.49 6.72 -1.95
C GLU A 90 -59.26 7.17 -3.22
N GLN A 91 -58.56 7.70 -4.23
CA GLN A 91 -59.13 8.23 -5.47
C GLN A 91 -59.46 7.16 -6.53
N ASP A 92 -59.03 5.91 -6.35
CA ASP A 92 -59.25 4.80 -7.30
C ASP A 92 -60.43 3.87 -6.93
N LYS A 93 -61.33 4.28 -6.03
CA LYS A 93 -62.56 3.52 -5.74
C LYS A 93 -63.66 3.90 -6.75
N PRO A 94 -64.14 3.00 -7.63
CA PRO A 94 -65.31 3.30 -8.44
C PRO A 94 -66.52 3.48 -7.51
N ARG A 95 -67.31 4.51 -7.80
CA ARG A 95 -68.43 5.01 -6.99
C ARG A 95 -69.53 3.97 -6.83
#